data_AF-A0A938QCK6-F1
#
_entry.id   AF-A0A938QCK6-F1
#
_cell.length_a   1.000
_cell.length_b   1.000
_cell.length_c   1.000
_cell.angle_alpha   90.00
_cell.angle_beta   90.00
_cell.angle_gamma   90.00
#
_symmetry.space_group_name_H-M   'P 1'
#
loop_
_entity.id
_entity.type
_entity.pdbx_description
1 polymer ?
#
loop_
_entity_poly.entity_id
_entity_poly.type
_entity_poly.pdbx_seq_one_letter_code
_entity_poly.pdbx_strand_id
1 'polypeptide(L)'
;MRSVLRLFFVALLAASALGKLLDMPGFYAIVGSYQALPEEWTPFAAWALTLVELALALWLLSEKSLRRAALATCAIHAFYFVWLSVTLLRGLDLPNCGCFGVYWARPLRWHTPLEDLVLFVLAFLLLRRTADRENS
;
A
#
# COMPACT_ATOMS: atom_id res chain seq x y z
N MET A 1 -7.51 -14.61 -15.21
CA MET A 1 -7.89 -13.75 -14.06
C MET A 1 -6.79 -13.60 -13.00
N ARG A 2 -6.08 -14.67 -12.56
CA ARG A 2 -4.96 -14.55 -11.59
C ARG A 2 -3.85 -13.60 -12.05
N SER A 3 -3.40 -13.74 -13.30
CA SER A 3 -2.34 -12.89 -13.87
C SER A 3 -2.76 -11.43 -13.99
N VAL A 4 -4.05 -11.16 -14.23
CA VAL A 4 -4.59 -9.79 -14.30
C VAL A 4 -4.55 -9.12 -12.92
N LEU A 5 -5.07 -9.79 -11.88
CA LEU A 5 -5.00 -9.28 -10.51
C LEU A 5 -3.55 -9.07 -10.06
N ARG A 6 -2.67 -10.02 -10.37
CA ARG A 6 -1.25 -9.91 -10.05
C ARG A 6 -0.62 -8.69 -10.73
N LEU A 7 -0.76 -8.56 -12.05
CA LEU A 7 -0.19 -7.44 -12.80
C LEU A 7 -0.75 -6.10 -12.33
N PHE A 8 -2.03 -6.06 -11.97
CA PHE A 8 -2.64 -4.90 -11.35
C PHE A 8 -1.93 -4.50 -10.04
N PHE A 9 -1.73 -5.43 -9.10
CA PHE A 9 -1.02 -5.12 -7.85
C PHE A 9 0.46 -4.79 -8.06
N VAL A 10 1.13 -5.45 -9.02
CA VAL A 10 2.51 -5.12 -9.38
C VAL A 10 2.58 -3.68 -9.89
N ALA A 11 1.72 -3.30 -10.83
CA ALA A 11 1.67 -1.96 -11.38
C ALA A 11 1.32 -0.93 -10.31
N LEU A 12 0.34 -1.22 -9.45
CA LEU A 12 -0.09 -0.36 -8.35
C LEU A 12 1.04 -0.09 -7.35
N LEU A 13 1.67 -1.15 -6.83
CA LEU A 13 2.75 -1.05 -5.84
C LEU A 13 4.02 -0.43 -6.45
N ALA A 14 4.37 -0.78 -7.69
CA ALA A 14 5.52 -0.19 -8.37
C ALA A 14 5.30 1.30 -8.64
N ALA A 15 4.11 1.70 -9.11
CA ALA A 15 3.78 3.11 -9.35
C ALA A 15 3.76 3.90 -8.04
N SER A 16 3.20 3.35 -6.96
CA SER A 16 3.25 3.91 -5.61
C SER A 16 4.68 4.15 -5.14
N ALA A 17 5.50 3.09 -5.16
CA ALA A 17 6.88 3.15 -4.70
C ALA A 17 7.72 4.13 -5.53
N LEU A 18 7.58 4.13 -6.86
CA LEU A 18 8.27 5.08 -7.74
C LEU A 18 7.83 6.51 -7.46
N GLY A 19 6.52 6.76 -7.28
CA GLY A 19 6.00 8.09 -6.95
C GLY A 19 6.55 8.62 -5.62
N LYS A 20 6.71 7.76 -4.61
CA LYS A 20 7.34 8.10 -3.33
C LYS A 20 8.84 8.32 -3.47
N LEU A 21 9.53 7.50 -4.28
CA LEU A 21 10.98 7.58 -4.47
C LEU A 21 11.40 8.83 -5.26
N LEU A 22 10.54 9.32 -6.16
CA LEU A 22 10.78 10.54 -6.92
C LEU A 22 10.74 11.81 -6.06
N ASP A 23 9.89 11.85 -5.03
CA ASP A 23 9.82 12.97 -4.09
C ASP A 23 9.67 12.47 -2.64
N MET A 24 10.78 11.95 -2.12
CA MET A 24 10.84 11.44 -0.76
C MET A 24 10.71 12.54 0.31
N PRO A 25 11.32 13.75 0.15
CA PRO A 25 11.09 14.86 1.08
C PRO A 25 9.62 15.27 1.19
N GLY A 26 8.91 15.33 0.06
CA GLY A 26 7.47 15.57 0.05
C GLY A 26 6.69 14.45 0.74
N PHE A 27 7.09 13.20 0.55
CA PHE A 27 6.49 12.07 1.26
C PHE A 27 6.73 12.13 2.78
N TYR A 28 7.88 12.63 3.25
CA TYR A 28 8.12 12.83 4.68
C TYR A 28 7.15 13.84 5.29
N ALA A 29 6.89 14.95 4.60
CA ALA A 29 5.92 15.94 5.06
C ALA A 29 4.52 15.33 5.18
N ILE A 30 4.14 14.46 4.23
CA ILE A 30 2.88 13.71 4.26
C ILE A 30 2.86 12.74 5.46
N VAL A 31 3.90 11.92 5.66
CA VAL A 31 3.97 10.98 6.79
C VAL A 31 3.96 11.73 8.13
N GLY A 32 4.62 12.89 8.21
CA GLY A 32 4.61 13.76 9.39
C GLY A 32 3.22 14.32 9.69
N SER A 33 2.42 14.61 8.66
CA SER A 33 1.04 15.12 8.83
C SER A 33 0.08 14.11 9.48
N TYR A 34 0.40 12.82 9.48
CA TYR A 34 -0.35 11.80 10.24
C TYR A 34 -0.18 11.92 11.76
N GLN A 35 0.83 12.67 12.23
CA GLN A 35 1.15 12.86 13.66
C GLN A 35 1.18 11.54 14.45
N ALA A 36 1.54 10.44 13.79
CA ALA A 36 1.45 9.11 14.37
C ALA A 36 2.79 8.63 14.95
N LEU A 37 3.90 9.23 14.52
CA LEU A 37 5.27 8.92 14.93
C LEU A 37 6.02 10.21 15.26
N PRO A 38 7.06 10.14 16.11
CA PRO A 38 7.99 11.26 16.33
C PRO A 38 8.71 11.64 15.02
N GLU A 39 9.06 12.92 14.86
CA GLU A 39 9.71 13.44 13.64
C GLU A 39 10.99 12.68 13.26
N GLU A 40 11.73 12.19 14.26
CA GLU A 40 12.95 11.41 14.09
C GLU A 40 12.70 10.05 13.41
N TRP A 41 11.52 9.46 13.63
CA TRP A 41 11.14 8.14 13.10
C TRP A 41 10.35 8.23 11.80
N THR A 42 9.75 9.39 11.50
CA THR A 42 9.04 9.68 10.24
C THR A 42 9.85 9.30 8.98
N PRO A 43 11.12 9.72 8.81
CA PRO A 43 11.88 9.37 7.60
C PRO A 43 12.17 7.87 7.52
N PHE A 44 12.42 7.21 8.66
CA PHE A 44 12.64 5.77 8.71
C PHE A 44 11.38 5.00 8.30
N ALA A 45 10.21 5.39 8.83
CA ALA A 45 8.92 4.80 8.47
C ALA A 45 8.60 5.01 6.97
N ALA A 46 8.85 6.21 6.44
CA ALA A 46 8.62 6.53 5.04
C ALA A 46 9.48 5.68 4.09
N TRP A 47 10.77 5.54 4.40
CA TRP A 47 11.66 4.64 3.64
C TRP A 47 11.26 3.18 3.76
N ALA A 48 11.01 2.70 4.99
CA ALA A 48 10.60 1.33 5.22
C ALA A 48 9.35 0.98 4.41
N LEU A 49 8.36 1.88 4.40
CA LEU A 49 7.13 1.67 3.64
C LEU A 49 7.37 1.62 2.13
N THR A 50 8.15 2.56 1.61
CA THR A 50 8.48 2.63 0.17
C THR A 50 9.26 1.39 -0.28
N LEU A 51 10.23 0.94 0.52
CA LEU A 51 11.02 -0.26 0.23
C LEU A 51 10.18 -1.54 0.30
N VAL A 52 9.25 -1.63 1.26
CA VAL A 52 8.33 -2.77 1.36
C VAL A 52 7.42 -2.85 0.14
N GLU A 53 6.86 -1.74 -0.33
CA GLU A 53 6.04 -1.72 -1.54
C GLU A 53 6.82 -2.14 -2.78
N LEU A 54 8.03 -1.62 -2.95
CA LEU A 54 8.91 -1.98 -4.06
C LEU A 54 9.29 -3.46 -4.02
N ALA A 55 9.66 -3.97 -2.84
CA ALA A 55 10.00 -5.37 -2.65
C ALA A 55 8.81 -6.28 -2.96
N LEU A 56 7.59 -5.91 -2.54
CA LEU A 56 6.37 -6.66 -2.84
C LEU A 56 6.04 -6.65 -4.33
N ALA A 57 6.23 -5.52 -5.02
CA ALA A 57 6.03 -5.43 -6.46
C ALA A 57 7.00 -6.37 -7.21
N LEU A 58 8.29 -6.35 -6.86
CA LEU A 58 9.31 -7.22 -7.44
C LEU A 58 9.07 -8.70 -7.11
N TRP A 59 8.59 -9.00 -5.89
CA TRP A 59 8.30 -10.36 -5.47
C TRP A 59 7.09 -10.93 -6.23
N LEU A 60 6.00 -10.15 -6.35
CA LEU A 60 4.86 -10.53 -7.18
C LEU A 60 5.25 -10.69 -8.66
N LEU A 61 6.17 -9.87 -9.17
CA LEU A 61 6.66 -9.96 -10.55
C LEU A 61 7.53 -11.21 -10.78
N SER A 62 8.35 -11.59 -9.79
CA SER A 62 9.28 -12.72 -9.89
C SER A 62 8.60 -14.09 -9.93
N GLU A 63 7.30 -14.16 -9.67
CA GLU A 63 6.46 -15.37 -9.58
C GLU A 63 6.88 -16.41 -8.53
N LYS A 64 8.04 -16.23 -7.90
CA LYS A 64 8.57 -17.10 -6.85
C LYS A 64 7.70 -17.01 -5.60
N SER A 65 7.15 -18.15 -5.17
CA SER A 65 6.29 -18.23 -3.97
C SER A 65 5.10 -17.25 -4.00
N LEU A 66 4.32 -17.26 -5.09
CA LEU A 66 3.20 -16.34 -5.29
C LEU A 66 2.23 -16.27 -4.10
N ARG A 67 2.02 -17.38 -3.39
CA ARG A 67 1.17 -17.44 -2.20
C ARG A 67 1.69 -16.56 -1.06
N ARG A 68 3.00 -16.58 -0.80
CA ARG A 68 3.63 -15.73 0.23
C ARG A 68 3.58 -14.26 -0.18
N ALA A 69 3.87 -13.97 -1.45
CA ALA A 69 3.77 -12.61 -1.98
C ALA A 69 2.33 -12.07 -1.88
N ALA A 70 1.32 -12.87 -2.28
CA ALA A 70 -0.09 -12.49 -2.16
C ALA A 70 -0.55 -12.31 -0.70
N LEU A 71 -0.05 -13.13 0.22
CA LEU A 71 -0.30 -12.97 1.65
C LEU A 71 0.27 -11.64 2.17
N ALA A 72 1.50 -11.31 1.78
CA ALA A 72 2.14 -10.07 2.18
C ALA A 72 1.47 -8.84 1.56
N THR A 73 1.01 -8.92 0.31
CA THR A 73 0.17 -7.88 -0.33
C THR A 73 -1.17 -7.71 0.41
N CYS A 74 -1.80 -8.80 0.83
CA CYS A 74 -3.01 -8.74 1.64
C CYS A 74 -2.73 -8.03 2.99
N ALA A 75 -1.62 -8.37 3.64
CA ALA A 75 -1.22 -7.78 4.92
C ALA A 75 -0.93 -6.28 4.83
N ILE A 76 -0.22 -5.81 3.78
CA ILE A 76 0.09 -4.38 3.64
C ILE A 76 -1.18 -3.56 3.36
N HIS A 77 -2.11 -4.07 2.55
CA HIS A 77 -3.38 -3.39 2.32
C HIS A 77 -4.29 -3.39 3.56
N ALA A 78 -4.30 -4.47 4.34
CA ALA A 78 -4.99 -4.49 5.63
C ALA A 78 -4.41 -3.44 6.58
N PHE A 79 -3.08 -3.33 6.63
CA PHE A 79 -2.39 -2.31 7.43
C PHE A 79 -2.79 -0.90 6.99
N TYR A 80 -2.82 -0.61 5.68
CA TYR A 80 -3.28 0.69 5.17
C TYR A 80 -4.73 0.99 5.51
N PHE A 81 -5.62 0.02 5.33
CA PHE A 81 -7.02 0.17 5.72
C PHE A 81 -7.17 0.53 7.20
N VAL A 82 -6.47 -0.19 8.10
CA VAL A 82 -6.51 0.09 9.54
C VAL A 82 -5.91 1.46 9.84
N TRP A 83 -4.76 1.78 9.26
CA TRP A 83 -4.06 3.04 9.49
C TRP A 83 -4.91 4.25 9.07
N LEU A 84 -5.50 4.20 7.89
CA LEU A 84 -6.35 5.26 7.36
C LEU A 84 -7.68 5.34 8.11
N SER A 85 -8.25 4.21 8.52
CA SER A 85 -9.45 4.20 9.38
C SER A 85 -9.18 4.85 10.74
N VAL A 86 -8.06 4.53 11.39
CA VAL A 86 -7.65 5.16 12.66
C VAL A 86 -7.41 6.66 12.48
N THR A 87 -6.75 7.05 11.38
CA THR A 87 -6.50 8.46 11.05
C THR A 87 -7.80 9.24 10.83
N LEU A 88 -8.76 8.64 10.12
CA LEU A 88 -10.08 9.22 9.90
C LEU A 88 -10.86 9.34 11.22
N LEU A 89 -10.79 8.35 12.10
CA LEU A 89 -11.39 8.39 13.44
C LEU A 89 -10.77 9.47 14.34
N ARG A 90 -9.50 9.82 14.12
CA ARG A 90 -8.85 10.97 14.77
C ARG A 90 -9.35 12.33 14.23
N GLY A 91 -10.14 12.34 13.16
CA GLY A 91 -10.63 13.56 12.52
C GLY A 91 -9.55 14.33 11.78
N LEU A 92 -8.43 13.69 11.42
CA LEU A 92 -7.36 14.31 10.65
C LEU A 92 -7.80 14.39 9.18
N ASP A 93 -8.02 15.61 8.70
CA ASP A 93 -8.35 15.88 7.30
C ASP A 93 -7.05 16.04 6.51
N LEU A 94 -6.53 14.93 5.97
CA LEU A 94 -5.30 14.95 5.19
C LEU A 94 -5.60 15.31 3.72
N PRO A 95 -4.99 16.37 3.17
CA PRO A 95 -5.13 16.70 1.75
C PRO A 95 -4.45 15.67 0.84
N ASN A 96 -3.56 14.83 1.38
CA ASN A 96 -2.90 13.77 0.64
C ASN A 96 -2.67 12.54 1.53
N CYS A 97 -3.24 11.38 1.17
CA CYS A 97 -2.99 10.12 1.86
C CYS A 97 -1.58 9.54 1.61
N GLY A 98 -0.87 10.03 0.59
CA GLY A 98 0.52 9.69 0.31
C GLY A 98 0.74 8.38 -0.46
N CYS A 99 -0.32 7.67 -0.85
CA CYS A 99 -0.20 6.42 -1.60
C CYS A 99 0.53 6.54 -2.95
N PHE A 100 0.67 7.74 -3.53
CA PHE A 100 1.41 7.96 -4.78
C PHE A 100 2.41 9.12 -4.68
N GLY A 101 2.84 9.46 -3.47
CA GLY A 101 3.70 10.62 -3.22
C GLY A 101 2.99 11.95 -3.44
N VAL A 102 3.77 13.00 -3.74
CA VAL A 102 3.25 14.37 -3.94
C VAL A 102 2.55 14.54 -5.29
N TYR A 103 2.96 13.77 -6.30
CA TYR A 103 2.45 13.89 -7.67
C TYR A 103 0.95 13.60 -7.80
N TRP A 104 0.42 12.68 -7.01
CA TRP A 104 -0.98 12.27 -7.04
C TRP A 104 -1.58 12.42 -5.65
N ALA A 105 -1.78 13.68 -5.26
CA ALA A 105 -2.43 14.03 -4.01
C ALA A 105 -3.88 13.52 -4.00
N ARG A 106 -4.13 12.46 -3.22
CA ARG A 106 -5.46 11.90 -3.01
C ARG A 106 -5.94 12.36 -1.64
N PRO A 107 -6.90 13.30 -1.57
CA PRO A 107 -7.41 13.76 -0.29
C PRO A 107 -8.07 12.59 0.44
N LEU A 108 -7.76 12.47 1.73
CA LEU A 108 -8.35 11.48 2.59
C LEU A 108 -9.81 11.88 2.85
N ARG A 109 -10.75 11.20 2.18
CA ARG A 109 -12.18 11.43 2.33
C ARG A 109 -12.83 10.19 2.93
N TRP A 110 -14.09 10.32 3.35
CA TRP A 110 -14.87 9.20 3.91
C TRP A 110 -15.00 7.99 2.97
N HIS A 111 -14.78 8.16 1.66
CA HIS A 111 -14.76 7.09 0.66
C HIS A 111 -13.39 6.42 0.47
N THR A 112 -12.30 6.98 0.98
CA THR A 112 -10.95 6.39 0.86
C THR A 112 -10.82 5.03 1.57
N PRO A 113 -11.35 4.83 2.80
CA PRO A 113 -11.33 3.50 3.43
C PRO A 113 -12.09 2.44 2.61
N LEU A 114 -13.09 2.87 1.85
CA LEU A 114 -13.85 2.01 0.94
C LEU A 114 -12.99 1.55 -0.25
N GLU A 115 -12.20 2.45 -0.83
CA GLU A 115 -11.23 2.12 -1.87
C GLU A 115 -10.19 1.09 -1.35
N ASP A 116 -9.64 1.30 -0.15
CA ASP A 116 -8.70 0.37 0.46
C ASP A 116 -9.33 -0.98 0.80
N LEU A 117 -10.59 -0.99 1.25
CA LEU A 117 -11.33 -2.23 1.47
C LEU A 117 -11.48 -3.03 0.17
N VAL A 118 -11.76 -2.34 -0.95
CA VAL A 118 -11.81 -2.99 -2.27
C VAL A 118 -10.45 -3.56 -2.64
N LEU A 119 -9.36 -2.81 -2.45
CA LEU A 119 -8.00 -3.30 -2.70
C LEU A 119 -7.65 -4.52 -1.82
N PHE A 120 -8.03 -4.49 -0.55
CA PHE A 120 -7.87 -5.63 0.36
C PHE A 120 -8.65 -6.86 -0.11
N VAL A 121 -9.92 -6.70 -0.51
CA VAL A 121 -10.74 -7.80 -1.05
C VAL A 121 -10.11 -8.37 -2.32
N LEU A 122 -9.61 -7.52 -3.23
CA LEU A 122 -8.92 -7.97 -4.45
C LEU A 122 -7.62 -8.72 -4.12
N ALA A 123 -6.86 -8.28 -3.13
CA ALA A 123 -5.64 -8.95 -2.67
C ALA A 123 -5.98 -10.31 -2.02
N PHE A 124 -7.06 -10.38 -1.25
CA PHE A 124 -7.56 -11.61 -0.66
C PHE A 124 -8.05 -12.61 -1.72
N LEU A 125 -8.72 -12.13 -2.78
CA LEU A 125 -9.10 -12.97 -3.92
C LEU A 125 -7.87 -13.49 -4.68
N LEU A 126 -6.81 -12.68 -4.82
CA LEU A 126 -5.53 -13.14 -5.37
C LEU A 126 -4.95 -14.27 -4.50
N LEU A 127 -4.93 -14.09 -3.18
CA LEU A 127 -4.43 -15.09 -2.23
C LEU A 127 -5.21 -16.41 -2.33
N ARG A 128 -6.55 -16.38 -2.32
CA ARG A 128 -7.37 -17.59 -2.47
C ARG A 128 -7.07 -18.32 -3.78
N ARG A 129 -7.01 -17.57 -4.89
CA ARG A 129 -6.67 -18.11 -6.22
C ARG A 129 -5.26 -18.71 -6.30
N THR A 130 -4.33 -18.24 -5.47
CA THR A 130 -2.99 -18.84 -5.38
C THR A 130 -2.97 -20.10 -4.53
N ALA A 131 -3.75 -20.15 -3.45
CA ALA A 131 -3.85 -21.31 -2.57
C ALA A 131 -4.51 -22.50 -3.28
N ASP A 132 -5.60 -22.27 -4.03
CA ASP A 132 -6.31 -23.32 -4.76
C ASP A 132 -5.41 -24.05 -5.80
N ARG A 133 -4.45 -23.33 -6.38
CA ARG A 133 -3.51 -23.85 -7.40
C ARG A 133 -2.35 -24.65 -6.82
N GLU A 134 -2.01 -24.45 -5.55
CA GLU A 134 -0.94 -25.20 -4.88
C GLU A 134 -1.47 -26.55 -4.36
N ASN A 135 -2.80 -26.68 -4.21
CA ASN A 135 -3.48 -27.86 -3.69
C ASN A 135 -4.16 -28.71 -4.79
N SER A 136 -3.86 -28.46 -6.08
CA SER A 136 -4.27 -29.24 -7.26
C SER A 136 -3.03 -29.65 -8.05
#